data_AF-A0A3D9BBS0-F1
#
_entry.id   AF-A0A3D9BBS0-F1
#
_cell.length_a   1.000
_cell.length_b   1.000
_cell.length_c   1.000
_cell.angle_alpha   90.00
_cell.angle_beta   90.00
_cell.angle_gamma   90.00
#
_symmetry.space_group_name_H-M   'P 1'
#
loop_
_entity.id
_entity.type
_entity.pdbx_description
1 polymer ?
#
loop_
_entity_poly.entity_id
_entity_poly.type
_entity_poly.pdbx_seq_one_letter_code
_entity_poly.pdbx_strand_id
1 'polypeptide(L)'
;MNQEITEKIKKIRISKGYNHQDMADKLNITRSAYQRLESGETYSWAKYFEEIMGVLETNPKEFFSDIGKKIFNQTNESGSIGYVETLHQENKEISDKLLQAKDEQIALLKEQVEFLKNQLLKQ
;
A
#
# COMPACT_ATOMS: atom_id res chain seq x y z
N MET A 1 -2.15 -7.98 -15.26
CA MET A 1 -3.05 -9.04 -14.76
C MET A 1 -2.33 -10.39 -14.60
N ASN A 2 -1.80 -11.02 -15.67
CA ASN A 2 -1.08 -12.30 -15.53
C ASN A 2 0.13 -12.23 -14.57
N GLN A 3 1.00 -11.24 -14.79
CA GLN A 3 2.18 -11.00 -13.96
C GLN A 3 1.81 -10.67 -12.51
N GLU A 4 0.72 -9.93 -12.30
CA GLU A 4 0.26 -9.56 -10.96
C GLU A 4 -0.19 -10.77 -10.14
N ILE A 5 -0.91 -11.69 -10.79
CA ILE A 5 -1.34 -12.97 -10.18
C ILE A 5 -0.13 -13.84 -9.82
N THR A 6 0.79 -14.01 -10.76
CA THR A 6 1.98 -14.86 -10.57
C THR A 6 2.95 -14.29 -9.53
N GLU A 7 3.13 -12.97 -9.49
CA GLU A 7 3.88 -12.29 -8.43
C GLU A 7 3.20 -12.41 -7.06
N LYS A 8 1.87 -12.38 -6.99
CA LYS A 8 1.16 -12.62 -5.73
C LYS A 8 1.34 -14.06 -5.25
N ILE A 9 1.23 -15.05 -6.13
CA ILE A 9 1.52 -16.46 -5.83
C ILE A 9 2.94 -16.60 -5.27
N LYS A 10 3.93 -15.98 -5.92
CA LYS A 10 5.32 -15.96 -5.48
C LYS A 10 5.51 -15.37 -4.08
N LYS A 11 4.88 -14.22 -3.80
CA LYS A 11 4.96 -13.59 -2.48
C LYS A 11 4.43 -14.49 -1.37
N ILE A 12 3.27 -15.12 -1.59
CA ILE A 12 2.65 -16.03 -0.62
C ILE A 12 3.51 -17.30 -0.47
N ARG A 13 4.06 -17.82 -1.58
CA ARG A 13 4.98 -18.98 -1.54
C ARG A 13 6.20 -18.68 -0.66
N ILE A 14 6.84 -17.53 -0.86
CA ILE A 14 8.03 -17.12 -0.08
C ILE A 14 7.68 -16.90 1.39
N SER A 15 6.54 -16.28 1.70
CA SER A 15 6.12 -16.07 3.10
C SER A 15 5.85 -17.39 3.83
N LYS A 16 5.44 -18.44 3.10
CA LYS A 16 5.31 -19.81 3.63
C LYS A 16 6.63 -20.60 3.65
N GLY A 17 7.72 -20.03 3.16
CA GLY A 17 9.04 -20.68 3.15
C GLY A 17 9.19 -21.79 2.10
N TYR A 18 8.26 -21.89 1.14
CA TYR A 18 8.34 -22.91 0.10
C TYR A 18 9.29 -22.49 -1.02
N ASN A 19 10.15 -23.40 -1.45
CA ASN A 19 10.95 -23.24 -2.67
C ASN A 19 10.19 -23.78 -3.90
N HIS A 20 10.73 -23.60 -5.10
CA HIS A 20 10.08 -24.07 -6.34
C HIS A 20 9.94 -25.59 -6.42
N GLN A 21 10.86 -26.35 -5.82
CA GLN A 21 10.80 -27.81 -5.76
C GLN A 21 9.67 -28.24 -4.82
N ASP A 22 9.54 -27.64 -3.63
CA ASP A 22 8.49 -27.99 -2.68
C ASP A 22 7.09 -27.81 -3.28
N MET A 23 6.89 -26.71 -4.02
CA MET A 23 5.63 -26.47 -4.72
C MET A 23 5.42 -27.47 -5.86
N ALA A 24 6.46 -27.72 -6.65
CA ALA A 24 6.38 -28.68 -7.75
C ALA A 24 6.00 -30.08 -7.26
N ASP A 25 6.58 -30.53 -6.16
CA ASP A 25 6.27 -31.82 -5.53
C ASP A 25 4.82 -31.87 -5.04
N LYS A 26 4.34 -30.80 -4.39
CA LYS A 26 2.96 -30.72 -3.89
C LYS A 26 1.91 -30.65 -5.01
N LEU A 27 2.27 -30.05 -6.15
CA LEU A 27 1.44 -29.97 -7.36
C LEU A 27 1.65 -31.15 -8.31
N ASN A 28 2.52 -32.10 -7.98
CA ASN A 28 2.89 -33.24 -8.82
C ASN A 28 3.30 -32.83 -10.25
N ILE A 29 4.09 -31.76 -10.36
CA ILE A 29 4.65 -31.26 -11.62
C ILE A 29 6.18 -31.16 -11.52
N THR A 30 6.84 -30.93 -12.65
CA THR A 30 8.29 -30.70 -12.61
C THR A 30 8.61 -29.31 -12.07
N ARG A 31 9.77 -29.15 -11.42
CA ARG A 31 10.29 -27.85 -10.98
C ARG A 31 10.31 -26.81 -12.09
N SER A 32 10.68 -27.22 -13.31
CA SER A 32 10.70 -26.34 -14.49
C SER A 32 9.31 -25.94 -14.98
N ALA A 33 8.29 -26.79 -14.77
CA ALA A 33 6.91 -26.42 -15.02
C ALA A 33 6.42 -25.37 -14.00
N TYR A 34 6.71 -25.57 -12.71
CA TYR A 34 6.36 -24.59 -11.68
C TYR A 34 7.08 -23.24 -11.88
N GLN A 35 8.37 -23.27 -12.26
CA GLN A 35 9.12 -22.05 -12.54
C GLN A 35 8.52 -21.26 -13.73
N ARG A 36 8.07 -21.95 -14.79
CA ARG A 36 7.36 -21.31 -15.92
C ARG A 36 6.00 -20.76 -15.51
N LEU A 37 5.31 -21.42 -14.59
CA LEU A 37 4.07 -20.93 -14.00
C LEU A 37 4.30 -19.59 -13.29
N GLU A 38 5.32 -19.53 -12.45
CA GLU A 38 5.66 -18.33 -11.69
C GLU A 38 6.28 -17.21 -12.55
N SER A 39 6.81 -17.54 -13.74
CA SER A 39 7.34 -16.54 -14.67
C SER A 39 6.28 -15.58 -15.23
N GLY A 40 5.01 -16.00 -15.27
CA GLY A 40 3.93 -15.22 -15.87
C GLY A 40 4.05 -15.03 -17.39
N GLU A 41 4.92 -15.78 -18.08
CA GLU A 41 5.01 -15.80 -19.56
C GLU A 41 3.75 -16.42 -20.19
N THR A 42 3.11 -17.34 -19.47
CA THR A 42 1.90 -18.04 -19.90
C THR A 42 0.83 -18.01 -18.80
N TYR A 43 -0.40 -18.40 -19.14
CA TYR A 43 -1.51 -18.55 -18.18
C TYR A 43 -1.56 -19.94 -17.54
N SER A 44 -0.42 -20.63 -17.44
CA SER A 44 -0.35 -22.00 -16.91
C SER A 44 -0.77 -22.10 -15.45
N TRP A 45 -0.69 -21.01 -14.66
CA TRP A 45 -1.18 -20.96 -13.28
C TRP A 45 -2.68 -21.20 -13.17
N ALA A 46 -3.47 -20.83 -14.20
CA ALA A 46 -4.93 -20.96 -14.15
C ALA A 46 -5.36 -22.43 -14.06
N LYS A 47 -4.63 -23.33 -14.75
CA LYS A 47 -4.88 -24.77 -14.71
C LYS A 47 -4.67 -25.36 -13.32
N TYR A 48 -3.66 -24.88 -12.60
CA TYR A 48 -3.27 -25.40 -11.29
C TYR A 48 -3.79 -24.55 -10.13
N PHE A 49 -4.65 -23.56 -10.40
CA PHE A 49 -4.99 -22.52 -9.43
C PHE A 49 -5.61 -23.09 -8.14
N GLU A 50 -6.57 -24.00 -8.26
CA GLU A 50 -7.21 -24.65 -7.11
C GLU A 50 -6.19 -25.41 -6.24
N GLU A 51 -5.28 -26.15 -6.88
CA GLU A 51 -4.22 -26.89 -6.19
C GLU A 51 -3.23 -25.93 -5.51
N ILE A 52 -2.84 -24.84 -6.18
CA ILE A 52 -1.97 -23.81 -5.61
C ILE A 52 -2.64 -23.18 -4.38
N MET A 53 -3.92 -22.82 -4.46
CA MET A 53 -4.66 -22.22 -3.34
C MET A 53 -4.79 -23.20 -2.18
N GLY A 54 -5.00 -24.49 -2.45
CA GLY A 54 -4.98 -25.54 -1.43
C GLY A 54 -3.63 -25.66 -0.73
N VAL A 55 -2.54 -25.72 -1.49
CA VAL A 55 -1.17 -25.79 -0.95
C VAL A 55 -0.77 -24.55 -0.16
N LEU A 56 -1.17 -23.38 -0.66
CA LEU A 56 -0.92 -22.10 0.00
C LEU A 56 -1.94 -21.80 1.09
N GLU A 57 -2.92 -22.67 1.33
CA GLU A 57 -4.02 -22.51 2.29
C GLU A 57 -4.63 -21.11 2.25
N THR A 58 -4.83 -20.60 1.03
CA THR A 58 -5.31 -19.23 0.79
C THR A 58 -6.68 -19.28 0.15
N ASN A 59 -7.59 -18.43 0.60
CA ASN A 59 -8.93 -18.36 0.01
C ASN A 59 -8.89 -17.67 -1.37
N PRO A 60 -9.43 -18.27 -2.45
CA PRO A 60 -9.49 -17.64 -3.77
C PRO A 60 -10.12 -16.24 -3.79
N LYS A 61 -11.17 -16.00 -3.00
CA LYS A 61 -11.85 -14.69 -2.93
C LYS A 61 -10.93 -13.62 -2.34
N GLU A 62 -10.19 -13.97 -1.29
CA GLU A 62 -9.21 -13.07 -0.67
C GLU A 62 -8.02 -12.86 -1.60
N PHE A 63 -7.58 -13.92 -2.29
CA PHE A 63 -6.51 -13.85 -3.27
C PHE A 63 -6.78 -12.84 -4.39
N PHE A 64 -8.00 -12.79 -4.94
CA PHE A 64 -8.36 -11.82 -5.99
C PHE A 64 -8.84 -10.46 -5.48
N SER A 65 -9.03 -10.29 -4.17
CA SER A 65 -9.67 -9.09 -3.59
C SER A 65 -8.93 -7.77 -3.86
N ASP A 66 -7.63 -7.83 -4.10
CA ASP A 66 -6.71 -6.72 -4.34
C ASP A 66 -6.10 -6.74 -5.75
N ILE A 67 -6.38 -7.77 -6.55
CA ILE A 67 -5.87 -7.90 -7.92
C ILE A 67 -6.61 -6.93 -8.83
N GLY A 68 -5.87 -6.13 -9.58
CA GLY A 68 -6.40 -5.05 -10.42
C GLY A 68 -6.74 -3.78 -9.63
N LYS A 69 -6.60 -3.78 -8.30
CA LYS A 69 -6.59 -2.53 -7.52
C LYS A 69 -5.18 -1.94 -7.64
N LYS A 70 -5.09 -0.67 -8.06
CA LYS A 70 -3.82 0.07 -7.99
C LYS A 70 -3.42 0.21 -6.51
N ILE A 71 -2.60 -0.72 -6.01
CA ILE A 71 -1.92 -0.56 -4.73
C ILE A 71 -0.87 0.54 -4.95
N PHE A 72 -1.18 1.75 -4.49
CA PHE A 72 -0.18 2.81 -4.38
C PHE A 72 0.74 2.44 -3.21
N ASN A 73 1.79 1.66 -3.50
CA ASN A 73 2.91 1.53 -2.59
C ASN A 73 3.57 2.91 -2.50
N GLN A 74 3.20 3.70 -1.48
CA GLN A 74 4.01 4.83 -1.08
C GLN A 74 5.28 4.26 -0.46
N THR A 75 6.30 4.00 -1.28
CA THR A 75 7.67 4.06 -0.79
C THR A 75 7.98 5.53 -0.62
N ASN A 76 8.35 5.93 0.60
CA ASN A 76 8.95 7.24 0.85
C ASN A 76 10.38 7.26 0.24
N GLU A 77 10.51 7.02 -1.06
CA GLU A 77 11.71 7.33 -1.81
C GLU A 77 11.55 8.75 -2.34
N SER A 78 12.47 9.59 -1.89
CA SER A 78 12.53 11.01 -2.17
C SER A 78 12.61 11.25 -3.69
N GLY A 79 11.48 11.47 -4.36
CA GLY A 79 11.49 11.95 -5.75
C GLY A 79 10.30 11.64 -6.67
N SER A 80 9.35 10.77 -6.31
CA SER A 80 8.23 10.48 -7.23
C SER A 80 7.04 11.41 -7.00
N ILE A 81 6.94 12.50 -7.77
CA ILE A 81 5.75 13.36 -7.84
C ILE A 81 4.72 12.66 -8.73
N GLY A 82 3.87 11.83 -8.12
CA GLY A 82 2.64 11.33 -8.73
C GLY A 82 1.51 12.32 -8.49
N TYR A 83 1.09 13.05 -9.54
CA TYR A 83 -0.06 13.95 -9.47
C TYR A 83 -1.33 13.16 -9.15
N VAL A 84 -1.79 13.26 -7.90
CA VAL A 84 -3.13 12.82 -7.47
C VAL A 84 -3.95 14.08 -7.22
N GLU A 85 -4.62 14.55 -8.26
CA GLU A 85 -5.38 15.81 -8.29
C GLU A 85 -6.46 15.86 -7.19
N THR A 86 -7.08 14.72 -6.85
CA THR A 86 -8.13 14.62 -5.84
C THR A 86 -7.59 14.67 -4.40
N LEU A 87 -6.43 14.07 -4.11
CA LEU A 87 -5.80 14.13 -2.78
C LEU A 87 -5.16 15.50 -2.52
N HIS A 88 -4.69 16.20 -3.55
CA HIS A 88 -4.16 17.55 -3.39
C HIS A 88 -5.22 18.57 -3.00
N GLN A 89 -6.46 18.43 -3.49
CA GLN A 89 -7.56 19.32 -3.11
C GLN A 89 -7.95 19.12 -1.64
N GLU A 90 -8.16 17.87 -1.20
CA GLU A 90 -8.51 17.58 0.20
C GLU A 90 -7.40 17.97 1.19
N ASN A 91 -6.13 17.69 0.86
CA ASN A 91 -5.01 18.09 1.71
C ASN A 91 -4.77 19.61 1.74
N LYS A 92 -5.04 20.31 0.64
CA LYS A 92 -4.95 21.78 0.59
C LYS A 92 -6.03 22.40 1.48
N GLU A 93 -7.26 21.94 1.39
CA GLU A 93 -8.34 22.44 2.26
C GLU A 93 -8.08 22.19 3.74
N ILE A 94 -7.51 21.04 4.10
CA ILE A 94 -7.13 20.74 5.49
C ILE A 94 -5.96 21.65 5.93
N SER A 95 -4.96 21.85 5.08
CA SER A 95 -3.82 22.71 5.37
C SER A 95 -4.23 24.18 5.53
N ASP A 96 -5.14 24.66 4.69
CA ASP A 96 -5.66 26.03 4.74
C ASP A 96 -6.47 26.25 6.03
N LYS A 97 -7.31 25.28 6.42
CA LYS A 97 -8.04 25.31 7.71
C LYS A 97 -7.10 25.30 8.91
N LEU A 98 -6.03 24.51 8.85
CA LEU A 98 -5.04 24.45 9.93
C LEU A 98 -4.24 25.75 10.04
N LEU A 99 -3.87 26.34 8.91
CA LEU A 99 -3.16 27.63 8.86
C LEU A 99 -4.03 28.74 9.46
N GLN A 100 -5.30 28.81 9.07
CA GLN A 100 -6.25 29.77 9.63
C GLN A 100 -6.38 29.61 11.15
N ALA A 101 -6.54 28.38 11.65
CA ALA A 101 -6.64 28.12 13.09
C ALA A 101 -5.37 28.54 13.86
N LYS A 102 -4.19 28.43 13.22
CA LYS A 102 -2.92 28.88 13.80
C LYS A 102 -2.81 30.40 13.83
N ASP A 103 -3.23 31.08 12.76
CA ASP A 103 -3.23 32.55 12.71
C ASP A 103 -4.20 33.15 13.73
N GLU A 104 -5.37 32.55 13.91
CA GLU A 104 -6.33 32.92 14.96
C GLU A 104 -5.74 32.74 16.37
N GLN A 105 -5.05 31.62 16.63
CA GLN A 105 -4.35 31.41 17.91
C GLN A 105 -3.24 32.43 18.14
N ILE A 106 -2.47 32.77 17.10
CA ILE A 106 -1.40 33.77 17.20
C ILE A 106 -1.98 35.16 17.50
N ALA A 107 -3.10 35.52 16.86
CA ALA A 107 -3.79 36.78 17.10
C ALA A 107 -4.26 36.87 18.57
N LEU A 108 -4.91 35.81 19.06
CA LEU A 108 -5.38 35.75 20.45
C LEU A 108 -4.21 35.83 21.46
N LEU A 109 -3.12 35.11 21.20
CA LEU A 109 -1.94 35.15 22.07
C LEU A 109 -1.28 36.53 22.06
N LYS A 110 -1.20 37.20 20.91
CA LYS A 110 -0.69 38.57 20.82
C LYS A 110 -1.54 39.55 21.61
N GLU A 111 -2.87 39.43 21.50
CA GLU A 111 -3.80 40.25 22.28
C GLU A 111 -3.65 40.02 23.78
N GLN A 112 -3.54 38.76 24.22
CA GLN A 112 -3.30 38.42 25.62
C GLN A 112 -1.95 38.98 26.13
N VAL A 113 -0.89 38.89 25.32
CA VAL A 113 0.42 39.45 25.67
C VAL A 113 0.33 40.97 25.81
N GLU A 114 -0.38 41.64 24.91
CA GLU A 114 -0.55 43.09 24.95
C GLU A 114 -1.40 43.53 26.15
N PHE A 115 -2.47 42.80 26.44
CA PHE A 115 -3.29 43.01 27.63
C PHE A 115 -2.45 42.86 28.91
N LEU A 116 -1.69 41.77 29.04
CA LEU A 116 -0.85 41.51 30.22
C LEU A 116 0.26 42.56 30.39
N LYS A 117 0.90 42.99 29.29
CA LYS A 117 1.89 44.09 29.32
C LYS A 117 1.27 45.40 29.82
N ASN A 118 0.07 45.73 29.35
CA ASN A 118 -0.64 46.94 29.76
C ASN A 118 -1.13 46.89 31.22
N GLN A 119 -1.37 45.69 31.77
CA GLN A 119 -1.65 45.51 33.20
C GLN A 119 -0.38 45.72 34.05
N LEU A 120 0.77 45.23 33.59
CA LEU A 120 2.05 45.39 34.29
C LEU A 120 2.56 46.84 34.28
N LEU A 121 2.28 47.61 33.23
CA LEU A 121 2.66 49.03 33.11
C LEU A 121 1.78 49.98 33.94
N LYS A 122 0.69 49.50 34.54
CA LYS A 122 -0.23 50.27 35.39
C LYS A 122 0.01 50.08 36.90
N GLN A 123 1.02 49.30 37.29
CA GLN A 123 1.54 49.19 38.66
C GLN A 123 2.79 50.06 38.82
#